data_AF-A0A7S0LH37-F1
#
_entry.id   AF-A0A7S0LH37-F1
#
_cell.length_a   1.000
_cell.length_b   1.000
_cell.length_c   1.000
_cell.angle_alpha   90.00
_cell.angle_beta   90.00
_cell.angle_gamma   90.00
#
_symmetry.space_group_name_H-M   'P 1'
#
loop_
_entity.id
_entity.type
_entity.pdbx_description
1 polymer ?
#
loop_
_entity_poly.entity_id
_entity_poly.type
_entity_poly.pdbx_seq_one_letter_code
_entity_poly.pdbx_strand_id
1 'polypeptide(L)'
;CLLQSPLRPQWRPYQIHELGQARIRPKQKRIELQLEEAESEMSGAGQVKLISSAAACSTTYAVGMLHISGDLEEGIREGAPCDSQTASLSITPLDSCLQLRPCFVQADEAKAAETKEGSATEGSEPPPGSRAKLSTVIHRPETDKEIEARQKSYTHLLELREQEPWANLNFLPTEAAAVSTKRREIFAPQQS
;
A
#
# COMPACT_ATOMS: atom_id res chain seq x y z
N CYS A 1 2.16 8.71 6.43
CA CYS A 1 2.95 8.18 5.30
C CYS A 1 2.55 8.93 4.02
N LEU A 2 3.43 8.96 3.02
CA LEU A 2 3.17 9.54 1.70
C LEU A 2 3.04 8.43 0.65
N LEU A 3 2.00 8.46 -0.17
CA LEU A 3 1.80 7.51 -1.27
C LEU A 3 2.20 8.14 -2.60
N GLN A 4 3.01 7.45 -3.39
CA GLN A 4 3.50 7.93 -4.69
C GLN A 4 3.19 6.92 -5.80
N SER A 5 2.83 7.40 -6.98
CA SER A 5 2.50 6.56 -8.14
C SER A 5 3.45 6.88 -9.31
N PRO A 6 4.70 6.38 -9.31
CA PRO A 6 5.74 6.81 -10.24
C PRO A 6 5.42 6.49 -11.72
N LEU A 7 4.55 5.52 -11.98
CA LEU A 7 4.15 5.11 -13.34
C LEU A 7 2.96 5.89 -13.89
N ARG A 8 2.33 6.76 -13.08
CA ARG A 8 1.24 7.63 -13.53
C ARG A 8 1.75 9.07 -13.67
N PRO A 9 1.49 9.75 -14.80
CA PRO A 9 1.79 11.17 -14.94
C PRO A 9 0.80 12.02 -14.13
N GLN A 10 1.21 13.23 -13.78
CA GLN A 10 0.42 14.14 -12.93
C GLN A 10 -0.95 14.51 -13.51
N TRP A 11 -1.08 14.56 -14.85
CA TRP A 11 -2.34 14.86 -15.54
C TRP A 11 -3.32 13.67 -15.58
N ARG A 12 -2.90 12.48 -15.12
CA ARG A 12 -3.73 11.27 -15.05
C ARG A 12 -3.55 10.55 -13.72
N PRO A 13 -3.95 11.18 -12.59
CA PRO A 13 -3.86 10.56 -11.28
C PRO A 13 -4.83 9.37 -11.18
N TYR A 14 -4.55 8.45 -10.24
CA TYR A 14 -5.54 7.44 -9.87
C TYR A 14 -6.74 8.10 -9.20
N GLN A 15 -7.95 7.62 -9.53
CA GLN A 15 -9.20 8.03 -8.90
C GLN A 15 -9.35 7.32 -7.55
N ILE A 16 -8.50 7.69 -6.58
CA ILE A 16 -8.46 7.05 -5.25
C ILE A 16 -9.81 7.23 -4.49
N HIS A 17 -10.66 8.16 -4.90
CA HIS A 17 -12.00 8.35 -4.34
C HIS A 17 -12.98 7.23 -4.73
N GLU A 18 -12.74 6.52 -5.83
CA GLU A 18 -13.54 5.38 -6.30
C GLU A 18 -12.85 4.06 -5.92
N LEU A 19 -12.39 3.98 -4.68
CA LEU A 19 -11.67 2.81 -4.21
C LEU A 19 -12.65 1.65 -3.93
N GLY A 20 -12.42 0.50 -4.55
CA GLY A 20 -13.18 -0.71 -4.23
C GLY A 20 -12.76 -1.30 -2.89
N GLN A 21 -11.46 -1.50 -2.68
CA GLN A 21 -10.92 -2.07 -1.44
C GLN A 21 -9.53 -1.51 -1.09
N ALA A 22 -9.29 -1.22 0.19
CA ALA A 22 -7.96 -0.96 0.74
C ALA A 22 -7.63 -1.94 1.85
N ARG A 23 -6.39 -2.42 1.88
CA ARG A 23 -5.86 -3.24 2.97
C ARG A 23 -4.41 -2.90 3.30
N ILE A 24 -4.03 -3.12 4.55
CA ILE A 24 -2.68 -2.84 5.06
C ILE A 24 -2.13 -3.98 5.91
N ARG A 25 -0.81 -4.15 5.86
CA ARG A 25 -0.01 -4.86 6.85
C ARG A 25 0.82 -3.84 7.63
N PRO A 26 0.41 -3.46 8.86
CA PRO A 26 0.99 -2.32 9.56
C PRO A 26 2.46 -2.51 9.94
N LYS A 27 2.89 -3.71 10.38
CA LYS A 27 4.28 -3.97 10.76
C LYS A 27 5.20 -3.92 9.54
N GLN A 28 4.73 -4.44 8.41
CA GLN A 28 5.43 -4.38 7.13
C GLN A 28 5.29 -3.05 6.38
N LYS A 29 4.43 -2.13 6.86
CA LYS A 29 4.06 -0.89 6.17
C LYS A 29 3.69 -1.13 4.69
N ARG A 30 2.97 -2.23 4.43
CA ARG A 30 2.58 -2.63 3.07
C ARG A 30 1.10 -2.36 2.85
N ILE A 31 0.77 -1.65 1.78
CA ILE A 31 -0.59 -1.28 1.42
C ILE A 31 -0.95 -1.93 0.10
N GLU A 32 -2.20 -2.36 -0.01
CA GLU A 32 -2.78 -2.81 -1.26
C GLU A 32 -4.11 -2.09 -1.48
N LEU A 33 -4.30 -1.64 -2.71
CA LEU A 33 -5.44 -0.87 -3.16
C LEU A 33 -6.01 -1.55 -4.40
N GLN A 34 -7.32 -1.75 -4.43
CA GLN A 34 -8.06 -2.20 -5.59
C GLN A 34 -8.86 -1.02 -6.12
N LEU A 35 -8.55 -0.62 -7.34
CA LEU A 35 -9.24 0.46 -8.03
C LEU A 35 -10.04 -0.12 -9.19
N GLU A 36 -11.20 0.47 -9.42
CA GLU A 36 -11.93 0.30 -10.66
C GLU A 36 -11.33 1.28 -11.68
N GLU A 37 -10.96 0.78 -12.85
CA GLU A 37 -10.48 1.62 -13.93
C GLU A 37 -11.67 1.99 -14.82
N ALA A 38 -11.84 3.29 -15.02
CA ALA A 38 -12.88 3.82 -15.89
C ALA A 38 -12.78 3.20 -17.30
N GLU A 39 -13.93 2.91 -17.88
CA GLU A 39 -14.03 2.31 -19.20
C GLU A 39 -13.26 3.15 -20.23
N SER A 40 -12.26 2.53 -20.84
CA SER A 40 -11.54 3.09 -21.97
C SER A 40 -11.93 2.32 -23.22
N GLU A 41 -12.18 3.02 -24.33
CA GLU A 41 -12.56 2.42 -25.62
C GLU A 41 -11.59 1.31 -26.09
N MET A 42 -10.34 1.34 -25.60
CA MET A 42 -9.28 0.41 -26.00
C MET A 42 -9.07 -0.76 -25.04
N SER A 43 -9.56 -0.69 -23.80
CA SER A 43 -9.29 -1.71 -22.76
C SER A 43 -10.54 -2.20 -22.03
N GLY A 44 -11.71 -1.62 -22.28
CA GLY A 44 -12.95 -1.91 -21.55
C GLY A 44 -12.89 -1.46 -20.08
N ALA A 45 -13.87 -1.91 -19.29
CA ALA A 45 -13.83 -1.83 -17.82
C ALA A 45 -12.76 -2.80 -17.30
N GLY A 46 -11.91 -2.33 -16.39
CA GLY A 46 -10.87 -3.15 -15.77
C GLY A 46 -10.76 -2.91 -14.28
N GLN A 47 -10.20 -3.87 -13.55
CA GLN A 47 -9.79 -3.65 -12.17
C GLN A 47 -8.26 -3.62 -12.10
N VAL A 48 -7.72 -2.58 -11.48
CA VAL A 48 -6.28 -2.43 -11.29
C VAL A 48 -5.96 -2.58 -9.82
N LYS A 49 -5.08 -3.55 -9.55
CA LYS A 49 -4.57 -3.82 -8.21
C LYS A 49 -3.22 -3.16 -8.03
N LEU A 50 -3.14 -2.21 -7.10
CA LEU A 50 -1.89 -1.54 -6.73
C LEU A 50 -1.36 -2.10 -5.41
N ILE A 51 -0.07 -2.37 -5.37
CA ILE A 51 0.64 -2.80 -4.16
C ILE A 51 1.79 -1.83 -3.89
N SER A 52 1.99 -1.47 -2.62
CA SER A 52 3.13 -0.66 -2.22
C SER A 52 4.44 -1.46 -2.28
N SER A 53 5.55 -0.78 -2.58
CA SER A 53 6.89 -1.35 -2.46
C SER A 53 7.13 -1.96 -1.07
N ALA A 54 7.80 -3.11 -1.02
CA ALA A 54 8.12 -3.80 0.23
C ALA A 54 9.14 -3.04 1.10
N ALA A 55 9.92 -2.13 0.49
CA ALA A 55 10.74 -1.19 1.22
C ALA A 55 9.93 0.09 1.45
N ALA A 56 9.40 0.24 2.66
CA ALA A 56 9.04 1.56 3.14
C ALA A 56 10.34 2.34 3.26
N CYS A 57 10.53 3.36 2.41
CA CYS A 57 11.69 4.22 2.54
C CYS A 57 11.49 5.02 3.83
N SER A 58 12.33 4.77 4.84
CA SER A 58 12.46 5.67 5.98
C SER A 58 12.92 7.01 5.44
N THR A 59 12.19 8.08 5.71
CA THR A 59 12.48 9.38 5.12
C THR A 59 12.79 10.41 6.17
N THR A 60 13.73 11.30 5.87
CA THR A 60 13.95 12.54 6.63
C THR A 60 13.02 13.67 6.16
N TYR A 61 12.11 13.38 5.23
CA TYR A 61 11.17 14.35 4.69
C TYR A 61 10.09 14.72 5.72
N ALA A 62 9.59 15.94 5.58
CA ALA A 62 8.45 16.45 6.33
C ALA A 62 7.47 17.10 5.36
N VAL A 63 6.20 17.19 5.78
CA VAL A 63 5.16 17.91 5.05
C VAL A 63 4.86 19.21 5.78
N GLY A 64 4.89 20.31 5.03
CA GLY A 64 4.53 21.63 5.52
C GLY A 64 3.10 22.01 5.13
N MET A 65 2.35 22.62 6.03
CA MET A 65 1.06 23.26 5.76
C MET A 65 1.13 24.74 6.17
N LEU A 66 0.96 25.62 5.19
CA LEU A 66 0.86 27.06 5.37
C LEU A 66 -0.59 27.43 5.68
N HIS A 67 -0.81 28.04 6.83
CA HIS A 67 -2.07 28.62 7.26
C HIS A 67 -2.00 30.12 7.06
N ILE A 68 -2.93 30.67 6.27
CA ILE A 68 -3.06 32.11 6.03
C ILE A 68 -4.35 32.55 6.70
N SER A 69 -4.26 33.44 7.68
CA SER A 69 -5.41 33.97 8.41
C SER A 69 -5.46 35.48 8.20
N GLY A 70 -6.56 35.98 7.65
CA GLY A 70 -6.80 37.42 7.44
C GLY A 70 -8.07 37.64 6.61
N ASP A 71 -8.80 38.70 6.89
CA ASP A 71 -10.04 39.05 6.19
C ASP A 71 -9.71 39.56 4.77
N LEU A 72 -10.15 38.83 3.74
CA LEU A 72 -9.97 39.24 2.34
C LEU A 72 -10.87 40.42 1.95
N GLU A 73 -11.89 40.74 2.76
CA GLU A 73 -12.93 41.72 2.48
C GLU A 73 -12.50 43.18 2.72
N GLU A 74 -11.42 43.44 3.48
CA GLU A 74 -10.95 44.81 3.75
C GLU A 74 -9.95 45.36 2.72
N GLY A 75 -9.61 44.57 1.69
CA GLY A 75 -8.56 44.88 0.70
C GLY A 75 -8.92 45.86 -0.42
N ILE A 76 -10.13 46.45 -0.45
CA ILE A 76 -10.54 47.45 -1.47
C ILE A 76 -10.57 48.88 -0.88
N ARG A 77 -9.74 49.18 0.11
CA ARG A 77 -9.49 50.56 0.54
C ARG A 77 -8.03 50.89 0.27
N GLU A 78 -7.80 51.62 -0.82
CA GLU A 78 -6.49 52.18 -1.17
C GLU A 78 -5.91 52.91 0.05
N GLY A 79 -4.85 52.36 0.66
CA GLY A 79 -4.06 53.04 1.70
C GLY A 79 -4.12 52.46 3.13
N ALA A 80 -4.75 51.32 3.38
CA ALA A 80 -4.62 50.65 4.70
C ALA A 80 -3.33 49.80 4.77
N PRO A 81 -2.56 49.84 5.88
CA PRO A 81 -1.39 48.97 6.05
C PRO A 81 -1.83 47.50 6.07
N CYS A 82 -1.13 46.68 5.28
CA CYS A 82 -1.33 45.23 5.16
C CYS A 82 -0.81 44.49 6.41
N ASP A 83 -1.29 44.87 7.60
CA ASP A 83 -0.77 44.39 8.90
C ASP A 83 -1.66 43.30 9.54
N SER A 84 -2.77 42.91 8.90
CA SER A 84 -3.74 41.95 9.48
C SER A 84 -3.58 40.50 8.99
N GLN A 85 -2.77 40.25 7.96
CA GLN A 85 -2.55 38.87 7.50
C GLN A 85 -1.47 38.18 8.34
N THR A 86 -1.90 37.18 9.11
CA THR A 86 -1.01 36.31 9.86
C THR A 86 -0.83 35.00 9.10
N ALA A 87 0.40 34.72 8.66
CA ALA A 87 0.77 33.47 8.03
C ALA A 87 1.57 32.61 9.02
N SER A 88 1.19 31.35 9.19
CA SER A 88 1.93 30.39 10.01
C SER A 88 2.19 29.09 9.25
N LEU A 89 3.40 28.53 9.40
CA LEU A 89 3.80 27.29 8.75
C LEU A 89 3.93 26.17 9.80
N SER A 90 3.14 25.12 9.64
CA SER A 90 3.23 23.90 10.44
C SER A 90 3.98 22.83 9.66
N ILE A 91 4.95 22.16 10.27
CA ILE A 91 5.77 21.12 9.63
C ILE A 91 5.64 19.82 10.43
N THR A 92 5.25 18.74 9.77
CA THR A 92 5.08 17.42 10.41
C THR A 92 5.99 16.38 9.73
N PRO A 93 6.81 15.64 10.48
CA PRO A 93 7.70 14.63 9.91
C PRO A 93 6.92 13.49 9.26
N LEU A 94 7.41 12.97 8.14
CA LEU A 94 6.85 11.78 7.50
C LEU A 94 7.50 10.51 8.05
N ASP A 95 6.67 9.60 8.56
CA ASP A 95 7.12 8.28 9.01
C ASP A 95 7.66 7.40 7.86
N SER A 96 7.08 7.51 6.66
CA SER A 96 7.44 6.66 5.52
C SER A 96 6.85 7.16 4.21
N CYS A 97 7.55 6.86 3.11
CA CYS A 97 7.08 7.05 1.74
C CYS A 97 6.93 5.68 1.05
N LEU A 98 5.78 5.46 0.42
CA LEU A 98 5.40 4.20 -0.21
C LEU A 98 5.12 4.42 -1.70
N GLN A 99 5.77 3.62 -2.55
CA GLN A 99 5.52 3.64 -3.99
C GLN A 99 4.47 2.60 -4.37
N LEU A 100 3.33 3.05 -4.88
CA LEU A 100 2.29 2.20 -5.43
C LEU A 100 2.67 1.77 -6.85
N ARG A 101 2.65 0.46 -7.09
CA ARG A 101 2.89 -0.13 -8.41
C ARG A 101 1.74 -1.08 -8.77
N PRO A 102 1.29 -1.11 -10.04
CA PRO A 102 0.40 -2.15 -10.52
C PRO A 102 1.02 -3.53 -10.31
N CYS A 103 0.21 -4.50 -9.93
CA CYS A 103 0.60 -5.89 -9.77
C CYS A 103 -0.35 -6.80 -10.55
N PHE A 104 0.18 -7.93 -11.02
CA PHE A 104 -0.54 -8.89 -11.86
C PHE A 104 -0.89 -10.17 -11.10
N VAL A 105 -1.14 -10.07 -9.79
CA VAL A 105 -1.44 -11.24 -8.93
C VAL A 105 -2.60 -12.07 -9.48
N GLN A 106 -3.62 -11.41 -10.06
CA GLN A 106 -4.74 -12.10 -10.70
C GLN A 106 -4.32 -12.96 -11.89
N ALA A 107 -3.34 -12.51 -12.68
CA ALA A 107 -2.82 -13.29 -13.81
C ALA A 107 -1.99 -14.49 -13.33
N ASP A 108 -1.26 -14.34 -12.22
CA ASP A 108 -0.52 -15.43 -11.60
C ASP A 108 -1.48 -16.49 -11.03
N GLU A 109 -2.55 -16.05 -10.36
CA GLU A 109 -3.62 -16.91 -9.84
C GLU A 109 -4.36 -17.65 -10.97
N ALA A 110 -4.68 -16.96 -12.07
CA ALA A 110 -5.32 -17.56 -13.24
C ALA A 110 -4.43 -18.65 -13.87
N LYS A 111 -3.13 -18.38 -14.07
CA LYS A 111 -2.18 -19.38 -14.58
C LYS A 111 -2.04 -20.58 -13.64
N ALA A 112 -2.04 -20.35 -12.33
CA ALA A 112 -1.98 -21.42 -11.35
C ALA A 112 -3.24 -22.30 -11.36
N ALA A 113 -4.41 -21.71 -11.61
CA ALA A 113 -5.66 -22.44 -11.79
C ALA A 113 -5.65 -23.30 -13.07
N GLU A 114 -5.24 -22.72 -14.21
CA GLU A 114 -5.10 -23.43 -15.50
C GLU A 114 -4.13 -24.62 -15.39
N THR A 115 -2.99 -24.43 -14.70
CA THR A 115 -2.01 -25.51 -14.48
C THR A 115 -2.60 -26.65 -13.65
N LYS A 116 -3.42 -26.33 -12.63
CA LYS A 116 -4.08 -27.34 -11.80
C LYS A 116 -5.13 -28.13 -12.60
N GLU A 117 -5.94 -27.47 -13.42
CA GLU A 117 -6.94 -28.13 -14.27
C GLU A 117 -6.31 -29.00 -15.35
N GLY A 118 -5.21 -28.56 -15.97
CA GLY A 118 -4.42 -29.39 -16.90
C GLY A 118 -3.82 -30.62 -16.24
N SER A 119 -3.30 -30.48 -15.02
CA SER A 119 -2.72 -31.60 -14.26
C SER A 119 -3.75 -32.61 -13.71
N ALA A 120 -5.00 -32.16 -13.49
CA ALA A 120 -6.08 -33.03 -13.06
C ALA A 120 -6.61 -33.92 -14.20
N THR A 121 -6.42 -33.50 -15.45
CA THR A 121 -6.88 -34.25 -16.64
C THR A 121 -5.87 -35.33 -17.07
N GLU A 122 -4.59 -35.20 -16.72
CA GLU A 122 -3.54 -36.22 -16.92
C GLU A 122 -3.26 -37.09 -15.67
N GLY A 123 -4.15 -37.04 -14.66
CA GLY A 123 -4.08 -37.90 -13.48
C GLY A 123 -4.56 -39.33 -13.79
N SER A 124 -3.74 -40.10 -14.50
CA SER A 124 -3.93 -41.54 -14.70
C SER A 124 -4.22 -42.24 -13.37
N GLU A 125 -5.26 -43.07 -13.34
CA GLU A 125 -5.65 -43.89 -12.18
C GLU A 125 -4.41 -44.55 -11.56
N PRO A 126 -4.18 -44.43 -10.24
CA PRO A 126 -3.08 -45.12 -9.59
C PRO A 126 -3.29 -46.65 -9.76
N PRO A 127 -2.28 -47.39 -10.25
CA PRO A 127 -2.42 -48.83 -10.43
C PRO A 127 -2.75 -49.52 -9.10
N PRO A 128 -3.69 -50.49 -9.08
CA PRO A 128 -4.10 -51.17 -7.87
C PRO A 128 -2.92 -52.02 -7.34
N GLY A 129 -2.28 -51.55 -6.28
CA GLY A 129 -1.14 -52.24 -5.67
C GLY A 129 -0.04 -51.36 -5.07
N SER A 130 -0.20 -50.04 -5.01
CA SER A 130 0.75 -49.13 -4.36
C SER A 130 0.86 -49.41 -2.85
N ARG A 131 1.79 -50.30 -2.46
CA ARG A 131 2.28 -50.41 -1.09
C ARG A 131 2.80 -49.04 -0.67
N ALA A 132 2.16 -48.43 0.32
CA ALA A 132 2.58 -47.15 0.90
C ALA A 132 4.07 -47.22 1.25
N LYS A 133 4.90 -46.56 0.44
CA LYS A 133 6.32 -46.41 0.70
C LYS A 133 6.45 -45.49 1.91
N LEU A 134 6.62 -46.07 3.09
CA LEU A 134 7.01 -45.34 4.29
C LEU A 134 8.42 -44.78 4.05
N SER A 135 8.51 -43.54 3.56
CA SER A 135 9.77 -42.81 3.49
C SER A 135 10.05 -42.23 4.87
N THR A 136 10.86 -42.91 5.67
CA THR A 136 11.40 -42.36 6.91
C THR A 136 12.44 -41.29 6.56
N VAL A 137 12.05 -40.02 6.57
CA VAL A 137 12.97 -38.89 6.42
C VAL A 137 13.71 -38.72 7.74
N ILE A 138 14.95 -39.20 7.80
CA ILE A 138 15.82 -39.01 8.97
C ILE A 138 16.38 -37.59 8.89
N HIS A 139 15.86 -36.69 9.73
CA HIS A 139 16.37 -35.34 9.84
C HIS A 139 17.68 -35.33 10.64
N ARG A 140 18.77 -34.91 9.99
CA ARG A 140 20.01 -34.56 10.69
C ARG A 140 19.75 -33.29 11.51
N PRO A 141 20.16 -33.22 12.79
CA PRO A 141 20.11 -31.97 13.54
C PRO A 141 20.97 -30.93 12.82
N GLU A 142 20.34 -29.82 12.48
CA GLU A 142 20.97 -28.74 11.73
C GLU A 142 22.02 -28.05 12.60
N THR A 143 23.10 -27.61 11.97
CA THR A 143 24.13 -26.81 12.63
C THR A 143 23.65 -25.37 12.83
N ASP A 144 24.20 -24.66 13.82
CA ASP A 144 23.84 -23.25 14.07
C ASP A 144 24.00 -22.37 12.82
N LYS A 145 25.02 -22.63 12.00
CA LYS A 145 25.25 -21.94 10.72
C LYS A 145 24.12 -22.20 9.71
N GLU A 146 23.60 -23.42 9.65
CA GLU A 146 22.47 -23.77 8.77
C GLU A 146 21.16 -23.15 9.27
N ILE A 147 20.98 -23.04 10.60
CA ILE A 147 19.84 -22.36 11.22
C ILE A 147 19.87 -20.86 10.94
N GLU A 148 21.03 -20.22 10.98
CA GLU A 148 21.15 -18.82 10.58
C GLU A 148 20.92 -18.62 9.08
N ALA A 149 21.43 -19.52 8.23
CA ALA A 149 21.32 -19.42 6.77
C ALA A 149 19.87 -19.55 6.28
N ARG A 150 19.21 -20.68 6.58
CA ARG A 150 18.04 -20.62 7.47
C ARG A 150 17.15 -19.39 7.49
N GLN A 151 17.22 -18.73 8.63
CA GLN A 151 16.48 -17.55 8.99
C GLN A 151 16.72 -16.36 8.04
N LYS A 152 17.90 -16.29 7.41
CA LYS A 152 18.24 -15.24 6.43
C LYS A 152 17.80 -15.58 5.01
N SER A 153 17.31 -16.79 4.77
CA SER A 153 16.87 -17.22 3.44
C SER A 153 15.65 -16.43 2.97
N TYR A 154 15.57 -16.21 1.66
CA TYR A 154 14.46 -15.49 1.05
C TYR A 154 13.11 -16.15 1.35
N THR A 155 13.05 -17.49 1.32
CA THR A 155 11.84 -18.26 1.60
C THR A 155 11.34 -18.03 3.02
N HIS A 156 12.23 -18.11 4.01
CA HIS A 156 11.86 -17.87 5.40
C HIS A 156 11.38 -16.43 5.65
N LEU A 157 12.06 -15.44 5.06
CA LEU A 157 11.65 -14.04 5.15
C LEU A 157 10.30 -13.78 4.46
N LEU A 158 10.00 -14.52 3.39
CA LEU A 158 8.74 -14.45 2.66
C LEU A 158 7.60 -15.09 3.47
N GLU A 159 7.84 -16.25 4.08
CA GLU A 159 6.90 -16.89 5.01
C GLU A 159 6.58 -15.98 6.20
N LEU A 160 7.61 -15.41 6.84
CA LEU A 160 7.43 -14.47 7.95
C LEU A 160 6.64 -13.23 7.50
N ARG A 161 6.85 -12.78 6.26
CA ARG A 161 6.08 -11.69 5.66
C ARG A 161 4.62 -12.11 5.44
N GLU A 162 4.36 -13.32 5.00
CA GLU A 162 3.02 -13.82 4.74
C GLU A 162 2.19 -14.07 5.99
N GLN A 163 2.84 -14.37 7.12
CA GLN A 163 2.18 -14.59 8.41
C GLN A 163 1.44 -13.36 8.96
N GLU A 164 1.81 -12.13 8.57
CA GLU A 164 1.07 -10.94 9.01
C GLU A 164 -0.31 -10.87 8.34
N PRO A 165 -1.42 -10.81 9.10
CA PRO A 165 -2.75 -10.71 8.52
C PRO A 165 -2.95 -9.33 7.87
N TRP A 166 -3.77 -9.29 6.82
CA TRP A 166 -4.23 -8.04 6.24
C TRP A 166 -5.32 -7.41 7.10
N ALA A 167 -5.18 -6.13 7.40
CA ALA A 167 -6.22 -5.31 8.00
C ALA A 167 -6.94 -4.49 6.93
N ASN A 168 -8.26 -4.49 6.93
CA ASN A 168 -9.05 -3.67 6.00
C ASN A 168 -8.99 -2.20 6.42
N LEU A 169 -8.91 -1.31 5.44
CA LEU A 169 -8.93 0.13 5.64
C LEU A 169 -10.18 0.72 5.00
N ASN A 170 -10.78 1.68 5.72
CA ASN A 170 -11.88 2.48 5.20
C ASN A 170 -11.31 3.77 4.63
N PHE A 171 -11.54 4.00 3.33
CA PHE A 171 -11.18 5.27 2.70
C PHE A 171 -12.21 6.33 3.10
N LEU A 172 -11.74 7.50 3.55
CA LEU A 172 -12.59 8.65 3.85
C LEU A 172 -12.38 9.71 2.77
N PRO A 173 -13.45 10.27 2.19
CA PRO A 173 -13.32 11.32 1.19
C PRO A 173 -12.71 12.58 1.80
N THR A 174 -12.01 13.37 0.98
CA THR A 174 -11.30 14.59 1.42
C THR A 174 -12.20 15.60 2.14
N GLU A 175 -13.48 15.62 1.77
CA GLU A 175 -14.48 16.55 2.31
C GLU A 175 -15.08 16.10 3.65
N ALA A 176 -14.80 14.87 4.10
CA ALA A 176 -15.35 14.37 5.35
C ALA A 176 -14.85 15.18 6.56
N ALA A 177 -15.76 15.49 7.50
CA ALA A 177 -15.44 16.20 8.74
C ALA A 177 -14.37 15.50 9.60
N ALA A 178 -14.27 14.16 9.50
CA ALA A 178 -13.22 13.39 10.15
C ALA A 178 -11.82 13.70 9.56
N VAL A 179 -11.73 13.93 8.24
CA VAL A 179 -10.46 14.27 7.57
C VAL A 179 -10.02 15.68 7.94
N SER A 180 -10.95 16.64 8.00
CA SER A 180 -10.63 18.01 8.41
C SER A 180 -10.18 18.08 9.87
N THR A 181 -10.83 17.32 10.76
CA THR A 181 -10.42 17.17 12.17
C THR A 181 -9.02 16.56 12.26
N LYS A 182 -8.76 15.46 11.55
CA LYS A 182 -7.43 14.81 11.56
C LYS A 182 -6.34 15.70 10.99
N ARG A 183 -6.65 16.46 9.93
CA ARG A 183 -5.73 17.46 9.36
C ARG A 183 -5.38 18.52 10.41
N ARG A 184 -6.37 19.02 11.15
CA ARG A 184 -6.13 19.99 12.24
C ARG A 184 -5.25 19.40 13.35
N GLU A 185 -5.44 18.14 13.73
CA GLU A 185 -4.58 17.47 14.72
C GLU A 185 -3.13 17.34 14.25
N ILE A 186 -2.91 16.95 12.98
CA ILE A 186 -1.57 16.73 12.41
C ILE A 186 -0.79 18.04 12.29
N PHE A 187 -1.49 19.13 11.99
CA PHE A 187 -0.91 20.45 11.70
C PHE A 187 -1.23 21.48 12.81
N ALA A 188 -1.62 21.01 13.99
CA ALA A 188 -1.88 21.88 15.13
C ALA A 188 -0.60 22.63 15.51
N PRO A 189 -0.69 23.92 15.89
CA PRO A 189 0.45 24.62 16.44
C PRO A 189 0.91 23.90 17.71
N GLN A 190 2.14 23.38 17.69
CA GLN A 190 2.79 22.84 18.88
C GLN A 190 2.96 24.02 19.83
N GLN A 191 2.17 24.09 20.91
CA GLN A 191 2.39 25.09 21.96
C GLN A 191 3.75 24.80 22.59
N SER A 192 4.70 25.72 22.40
CA SER A 192 6.01 25.72 23.03
C SER A 192 5.95 26.31 24.43
#